data_AF-A0AAV0F2Q2-F1
#
_entry.id   AF-A0AAV0F2Q2-F1
#
_cell.length_a   1.000
_cell.length_b   1.000
_cell.length_c   1.000
_cell.angle_alpha   90.00
_cell.angle_beta   90.00
_cell.angle_gamma   90.00
#
_symmetry.space_group_name_H-M   'P 1'
#
loop_
_entity.id
_entity.type
_entity.pdbx_description
1 polymer ?
#
loop_
_entity_poly.entity_id
_entity_poly.type
_entity_poly.pdbx_seq_one_letter_code
_entity_poly.pdbx_strand_id
1 'polypeptide(L)'
;MVAVHVFCSMSKLTWEKKVHAYMKWGLSEDQVSEAFGKNPWIMACSEEKILLAMEFFVNKMGLKPSDVLSNPVIIMLSLEKRIIPRSLVYQTLASKGLFKKELKLFVRMLKAPEEKFLMEYVKRYENEVPDLMKLYHMSGLMAVPN
;
A
#
# COMPACT_ATOMS: atom_id res chain seq x y z
N MET A 1 2.29 -15.82 -19.05
CA MET A 1 1.99 -16.78 -17.95
C MET A 1 2.57 -16.29 -16.61
N VAL A 2 2.16 -15.12 -16.11
CA VAL A 2 2.72 -14.56 -14.86
C VAL A 2 2.23 -15.35 -13.64
N ALA A 3 0.97 -15.80 -13.62
CA ALA A 3 0.41 -16.61 -12.54
C ALA A 3 1.16 -17.92 -12.33
N VAL A 4 1.36 -18.68 -13.41
CA VAL A 4 2.12 -19.94 -13.38
C VAL A 4 3.55 -19.71 -12.90
N HIS A 5 4.21 -18.65 -13.37
CA HIS A 5 5.56 -18.33 -12.93
C HIS A 5 5.64 -18.04 -11.43
N VAL A 6 4.76 -17.18 -10.91
CA VAL A 6 4.69 -16.86 -9.47
C VAL A 6 4.38 -18.11 -8.64
N PHE A 7 3.46 -18.95 -9.10
CA PHE A 7 3.12 -20.19 -8.40
C PHE A 7 4.29 -21.18 -8.37
N CYS A 8 4.92 -21.43 -9.53
CA CYS A 8 6.06 -22.34 -9.65
C CYS A 8 7.32 -21.84 -8.94
N SER A 9 7.44 -20.54 -8.66
CA SER A 9 8.59 -19.98 -7.96
C SER A 9 8.54 -20.18 -6.44
N MET A 10 7.51 -20.82 -5.88
CA MET A 10 7.41 -21.06 -4.44
C MET A 10 6.89 -22.45 -4.08
N SER A 11 7.22 -22.90 -2.88
CA SER A 11 6.69 -24.15 -2.34
C SER A 11 5.21 -24.02 -1.96
N LYS A 12 4.50 -25.16 -1.91
CA LYS A 12 3.13 -25.23 -1.40
C LYS A 12 2.99 -24.64 0.01
N LEU A 13 3.96 -24.92 0.89
CA LEU A 13 3.97 -24.36 2.24
C LEU A 13 4.07 -22.82 2.24
N THR A 14 4.93 -22.25 1.39
CA THR A 14 5.04 -20.79 1.25
C THR A 14 3.76 -20.18 0.70
N TRP A 15 3.11 -20.85 -0.26
CA TRP A 15 1.81 -20.45 -0.77
C TRP A 15 0.75 -20.39 0.33
N GLU A 16 0.57 -21.48 1.08
CA GLU A 16 -0.42 -21.60 2.15
C GLU A 16 -0.22 -20.53 3.24
N LYS A 17 1.03 -20.26 3.64
CA LYS A 17 1.37 -19.20 4.60
C LYS A 17 0.93 -17.82 4.11
N LYS A 18 1.18 -17.50 2.84
CA LYS A 18 0.78 -16.21 2.24
C LYS A 18 -0.73 -16.09 2.13
N VAL A 19 -1.45 -17.17 1.77
CA VAL A 19 -2.91 -17.19 1.78
C VAL A 19 -3.44 -16.93 3.20
N HIS A 20 -2.92 -17.63 4.21
CA HIS A 20 -3.30 -17.42 5.60
C HIS A 20 -2.99 -16.00 6.09
N ALA A 21 -1.91 -15.37 5.60
CA ALA A 21 -1.59 -13.98 5.93
C ALA A 21 -2.71 -13.01 5.49
N TYR A 22 -3.36 -13.25 4.35
CA TYR A 22 -4.53 -12.49 3.93
C TYR A 22 -5.79 -12.85 4.72
N MET A 23 -6.00 -14.13 5.04
CA MET A 23 -7.18 -14.59 5.78
C MET A 23 -7.28 -14.03 7.20
N LYS A 24 -6.15 -13.69 7.85
CA LYS A 24 -6.11 -12.96 9.13
C LYS A 24 -6.89 -11.64 9.10
N TRP A 25 -7.13 -11.09 7.92
CA TRP A 25 -7.86 -9.84 7.69
C TRP A 25 -9.31 -10.07 7.26
N GLY A 26 -9.87 -11.27 7.46
CA GLY A 26 -11.26 -11.60 7.13
C GLY A 26 -11.52 -11.89 5.66
N LEU A 27 -10.47 -12.14 4.87
CA LEU A 27 -10.58 -12.64 3.49
C LEU A 27 -10.78 -14.15 3.50
N SER A 28 -11.63 -14.67 2.61
CA SER A 28 -11.74 -16.11 2.35
C SER A 28 -10.64 -16.59 1.39
N GLU A 29 -10.34 -17.88 1.42
CA GLU A 29 -9.39 -18.50 0.47
C GLU A 29 -9.82 -18.31 -0.98
N ASP A 30 -11.12 -18.39 -1.27
CA ASP A 30 -11.68 -18.16 -2.61
C ASP A 30 -11.42 -16.74 -3.10
N GLN A 31 -11.60 -15.73 -2.23
CA GLN A 31 -11.31 -14.33 -2.56
C GLN A 31 -9.81 -14.12 -2.85
N VAL A 32 -8.93 -14.77 -2.09
CA VAL A 32 -7.47 -14.70 -2.33
C VAL A 32 -7.12 -15.40 -3.64
N SER A 33 -7.70 -16.56 -3.91
CA SER A 33 -7.47 -17.33 -5.15
C SER A 33 -7.99 -16.60 -6.39
N GLU A 34 -9.18 -16.00 -6.31
CA GLU A 34 -9.75 -15.17 -7.37
C GLU A 34 -8.86 -13.93 -7.63
N ALA A 35 -8.44 -13.25 -6.55
CA ALA A 35 -7.54 -12.11 -6.66
C ALA A 35 -6.19 -12.51 -7.26
N PHE A 36 -5.64 -13.68 -6.92
CA PHE A 36 -4.41 -14.19 -7.51
C PHE A 36 -4.57 -14.47 -9.00
N GLY A 37 -5.68 -15.08 -9.42
CA GLY A 37 -5.96 -15.33 -10.84
C GLY A 37 -6.01 -14.05 -11.66
N LYS A 38 -6.58 -12.97 -11.09
CA LYS A 38 -6.63 -11.64 -11.72
C LYS A 38 -5.29 -10.89 -11.64
N ASN A 39 -4.60 -11.03 -10.51
CA ASN A 39 -3.45 -10.23 -10.12
C ASN A 39 -2.43 -11.08 -9.36
N PRO A 40 -1.61 -11.88 -10.06
CA PRO A 40 -0.69 -12.82 -9.41
C PRO A 40 0.32 -12.16 -8.47
N TRP A 41 0.58 -10.87 -8.70
CA TRP A 41 1.50 -10.05 -7.93
C TRP A 41 1.13 -9.90 -6.46
N ILE A 42 -0.12 -10.15 -6.05
CA ILE A 42 -0.47 -10.20 -4.61
C ILE A 42 0.37 -11.26 -3.87
N MET A 43 0.77 -12.34 -4.54
CA MET A 43 1.57 -13.42 -3.93
C MET A 43 3.08 -13.23 -4.15
N ALA A 44 3.53 -12.18 -4.84
CA ALA A 44 4.94 -11.97 -5.17
C ALA A 44 5.79 -11.50 -3.97
N CYS A 45 5.18 -10.84 -2.98
CA CYS A 45 5.86 -10.39 -1.77
C CYS A 45 6.10 -11.52 -0.76
N SER A 46 6.99 -11.31 0.21
CA SER A 46 7.14 -12.21 1.36
C SER A 46 5.89 -12.19 2.24
N GLU A 47 5.69 -13.25 3.04
CA GLU A 47 4.63 -13.31 4.05
C GLU A 47 4.68 -12.10 5.00
N GLU A 48 5.87 -11.80 5.53
CA GLU A 48 6.11 -10.66 6.41
C GLU A 48 5.69 -9.34 5.76
N LYS A 49 6.06 -9.12 4.50
CA LYS A 49 5.69 -7.91 3.76
C LYS A 49 4.18 -7.79 3.59
N ILE A 50 3.48 -8.90 3.34
CA ILE A 50 2.01 -8.93 3.26
C ILE A 50 1.41 -8.54 4.61
N LEU A 51 1.87 -9.14 5.70
CA LEU A 51 1.36 -8.84 7.04
C LEU A 51 1.53 -7.36 7.41
N LEU A 52 2.73 -6.81 7.21
CA LEU A 52 3.03 -5.40 7.49
C LEU A 52 2.20 -4.43 6.61
N ALA A 53 2.04 -4.76 5.33
CA ALA A 53 1.24 -3.94 4.42
C ALA A 53 -0.24 -3.98 4.79
N MET A 54 -0.79 -5.15 5.12
CA MET A 54 -2.17 -5.29 5.53
C MET A 54 -2.45 -4.59 6.87
N GLU A 55 -1.55 -4.72 7.85
CA GLU A 55 -1.61 -3.97 9.11
C GLU A 55 -1.69 -2.47 8.87
N PHE A 56 -0.81 -1.95 8.01
CA PHE A 56 -0.82 -0.54 7.69
C PHE A 56 -2.10 -0.12 6.94
N PHE A 57 -2.48 -0.81 5.86
CA PHE A 57 -3.61 -0.38 5.03
C PHE A 57 -4.95 -0.55 5.74
N VAL A 58 -5.17 -1.66 6.43
CA VAL A 58 -6.45 -1.94 7.09
C VAL A 58 -6.55 -1.15 8.40
N ASN A 59 -5.58 -1.28 9.30
CA ASN A 59 -5.70 -0.68 10.64
C ASN A 59 -5.33 0.81 10.67
N LYS A 60 -4.29 1.24 9.94
CA LYS A 60 -3.85 2.65 9.97
C LYS A 60 -4.55 3.52 8.94
N MET A 61 -4.86 2.97 7.77
CA MET A 61 -5.50 3.72 6.68
C MET A 61 -7.01 3.46 6.53
N GLY A 62 -7.56 2.45 7.21
CA GLY A 62 -8.99 2.15 7.19
C GLY A 62 -9.49 1.59 5.85
N LEU A 63 -8.61 1.00 5.03
CA LEU A 63 -9.01 0.34 3.79
C LEU A 63 -9.71 -0.98 4.08
N LYS A 64 -10.63 -1.39 3.21
CA LYS A 64 -11.14 -2.77 3.26
C LYS A 64 -10.05 -3.72 2.77
N PRO A 65 -9.95 -4.93 3.33
CA PRO A 65 -9.02 -5.96 2.84
C PRO A 65 -9.15 -6.22 1.33
N SER A 66 -10.37 -6.18 0.79
CA SER A 66 -10.64 -6.32 -0.66
C SER A 66 -10.11 -5.16 -1.52
N ASP A 67 -10.05 -3.94 -0.98
CA ASP A 67 -9.46 -2.79 -1.66
C ASP A 67 -7.96 -3.00 -1.90
N VAL A 68 -7.30 -3.67 -0.95
CA VAL A 68 -5.87 -4.02 -1.05
C VAL A 68 -5.64 -5.12 -2.09
N LEU A 69 -6.45 -6.19 -2.09
CA LEU A 69 -6.37 -7.28 -3.09
C LEU A 69 -6.59 -6.78 -4.53
N SER A 70 -7.47 -5.80 -4.72
CA SER A 70 -7.74 -5.23 -6.05
C SER A 70 -6.60 -4.35 -6.59
N ASN A 71 -5.62 -4.00 -5.75
CA ASN A 71 -4.52 -3.09 -6.10
C ASN A 71 -3.14 -3.68 -5.73
N PRO A 72 -2.75 -4.85 -6.26
CA PRO A 72 -1.53 -5.60 -5.85
C PRO A 72 -0.26 -4.75 -5.77
N VAL A 73 -0.10 -3.82 -6.72
CA VAL A 73 1.08 -2.98 -6.86
C VAL A 73 1.35 -2.16 -5.60
N ILE A 74 0.32 -1.78 -4.83
CA ILE A 74 0.53 -0.96 -3.62
C ILE A 74 1.28 -1.73 -2.53
N ILE A 75 1.11 -3.05 -2.45
CA ILE A 75 1.81 -3.91 -1.49
C ILE A 75 3.30 -4.05 -1.87
N MET A 76 3.60 -4.01 -3.17
CA MET A 76 4.98 -4.13 -3.68
C MET A 76 5.83 -2.89 -3.42
N LEU A 77 5.22 -1.74 -3.11
CA LEU A 77 5.96 -0.51 -2.83
C LEU A 77 6.70 -0.59 -1.50
N SER A 78 7.80 0.16 -1.36
CA SER A 78 8.49 0.29 -0.07
C SER A 78 7.55 0.88 0.98
N LEU A 79 7.42 0.20 2.13
CA LEU A 79 6.54 0.63 3.20
C LEU A 79 7.05 1.96 3.77
N GLU A 80 8.33 1.98 4.12
CA GLU A 80 9.00 3.09 4.78
C GLU A 80 9.28 4.25 3.82
N LYS A 81 9.76 3.96 2.61
CA LYS A 81 10.19 5.02 1.68
C LYS A 81 9.07 5.60 0.83
N ARG A 82 7.91 4.93 0.76
CA ARG A 82 6.83 5.34 -0.16
C ARG A 82 5.44 5.27 0.45
N ILE A 83 5.03 4.13 1.00
CA ILE A 83 3.66 3.97 1.48
C ILE A 83 3.39 4.90 2.66
N ILE A 84 4.21 4.84 3.72
CA ILE A 84 4.03 5.64 4.93
C ILE A 84 4.11 7.15 4.62
N PRO A 85 5.18 7.67 3.98
CA PRO A 85 5.31 9.10 3.74
C PRO A 85 4.15 9.69 2.93
N ARG A 86 3.76 8.99 1.86
CA ARG A 86 2.69 9.47 0.97
C ARG A 86 1.30 9.32 1.59
N SER A 87 1.13 8.34 2.48
CA SER A 87 -0.11 8.17 3.24
C SER A 87 -0.31 9.28 4.26
N LEU A 88 0.77 9.73 4.91
CA LEU A 88 0.70 10.86 5.84
C LEU A 88 0.39 12.16 5.09
N VAL A 89 1.00 12.40 3.93
CA VAL A 89 0.62 13.52 3.05
C VAL A 89 -0.85 13.44 2.67
N TYR A 90 -1.33 12.27 2.24
CA TYR A 90 -2.74 12.06 1.90
C TYR A 90 -3.68 12.39 3.07
N GLN A 91 -3.39 11.87 4.26
CA GLN A 91 -4.21 12.11 5.45
C GLN A 91 -4.20 13.59 5.88
N THR A 92 -3.04 14.25 5.77
CA THR A 92 -2.86 15.67 6.15
C THR A 92 -3.64 16.60 5.22
N LEU A 93 -3.57 16.35 3.92
CA LEU A 93 -4.31 17.14 2.93
C LEU A 93 -5.82 16.90 3.05
N ALA A 94 -6.21 15.64 3.29
CA ALA A 94 -7.60 15.28 3.47
C ALA A 94 -8.21 15.87 4.76
N SER A 95 -7.47 15.92 5.87
CA SER A 95 -7.96 16.51 7.12
C SER A 95 -8.13 18.02 7.03
N LYS A 96 -7.40 18.68 6.14
CA LYS A 96 -7.56 20.10 5.81
C LYS A 96 -8.61 20.38 4.73
N GLY A 97 -9.29 19.35 4.21
CA GLY A 97 -10.32 19.50 3.19
C GLY A 97 -9.80 19.90 1.81
N LEU A 98 -8.50 19.76 1.53
CA LEU A 98 -7.87 20.18 0.26
C LEU A 98 -8.22 19.26 -0.93
N PHE A 99 -8.76 18.07 -0.64
CA PHE A 99 -9.44 17.20 -1.59
C PHE A 99 -10.40 16.25 -0.87
N LYS A 100 -11.27 15.58 -1.63
CA LYS A 100 -12.15 14.52 -1.13
C LYS A 100 -11.38 13.21 -0.91
N LYS A 101 -11.61 12.54 0.22
CA LYS A 101 -11.06 11.21 0.49
C LYS A 101 -11.63 10.18 -0.49
N GLU A 102 -10.79 9.74 -1.42
CA GLU A 102 -11.13 8.69 -2.39
C GLU A 102 -10.01 7.66 -2.51
N LEU A 103 -10.37 6.36 -2.56
CA LEU A 103 -9.42 5.26 -2.72
C LEU A 103 -8.62 5.40 -4.03
N LYS A 104 -9.29 5.75 -5.12
CA LYS A 104 -8.64 5.94 -6.43
C LYS A 104 -7.56 7.01 -6.40
N LEU A 105 -7.81 8.11 -5.69
CA LEU A 105 -6.83 9.18 -5.48
C LEU A 105 -5.66 8.68 -4.62
N PHE A 106 -5.95 8.00 -3.52
CA PHE A 106 -4.91 7.45 -2.65
C PHE A 106 -3.97 6.49 -3.39
N VAL A 107 -4.53 5.52 -4.12
CA VAL A 107 -3.76 4.58 -4.94
C VAL A 107 -2.94 5.31 -6.01
N ARG A 108 -3.50 6.36 -6.63
CA ARG A 108 -2.77 7.19 -7.60
C ARG A 108 -1.57 7.89 -6.97
N MET A 109 -1.73 8.46 -5.77
CA MET A 109 -0.64 9.10 -5.03
C MET A 109 0.48 8.10 -4.68
N LEU A 110 0.14 6.89 -4.25
CA LEU A 110 1.13 5.84 -3.97
C LEU A 110 1.92 5.43 -5.22
N LYS A 111 1.24 5.32 -6.37
CA LYS A 111 1.84 4.89 -7.64
C LYS A 111 2.64 5.97 -8.37
N ALA A 112 2.40 7.25 -8.09
CA ALA A 112 3.03 8.34 -8.83
C ALA A 112 4.58 8.24 -8.80
N PRO A 113 5.28 8.58 -9.89
CA PRO A 113 6.71 8.86 -9.84
C PRO A 113 7.02 9.93 -8.79
N GLU A 114 8.25 9.94 -8.26
CA GLU A 114 8.64 10.84 -7.17
C GLU A 114 8.41 12.31 -7.51
N GLU A 115 8.95 12.75 -8.64
CA GLU A 115 8.82 14.13 -9.13
C GLU A 115 7.35 14.54 -9.27
N LYS A 116 6.54 13.68 -9.89
CA LYS A 116 5.10 13.92 -10.05
C LYS A 116 4.38 14.00 -8.71
N PHE A 117 4.73 13.14 -7.76
CA PHE A 117 4.14 13.15 -6.43
C PHE A 117 4.44 14.47 -5.71
N LEU A 118 5.71 14.88 -5.70
CA LEU A 118 6.14 16.13 -5.08
C LEU A 118 5.48 17.34 -5.71
N MET A 119 5.40 17.40 -7.04
CA MET A 119 4.77 18.52 -7.74
C MET A 119 3.26 18.60 -7.47
N GLU A 120 2.53 17.48 -7.64
CA GLU A 120 1.06 17.49 -7.60
C GLU A 120 0.48 17.52 -6.18
N TYR A 121 1.18 16.95 -5.19
CA TYR A 121 0.61 16.72 -3.85
C TYR A 121 1.43 17.33 -2.72
N VAL A 122 2.65 17.79 -2.95
CA VAL A 122 3.45 18.45 -1.89
C VAL A 122 3.58 19.94 -2.18
N LYS A 123 4.29 20.31 -3.26
CA LYS A 123 4.51 21.71 -3.65
C LYS A 123 3.21 22.44 -3.93
N ARG A 124 2.25 21.78 -4.59
CA ARG A 124 0.93 22.37 -4.89
C ARG A 124 0.21 22.94 -3.66
N TYR A 125 0.43 22.35 -2.48
CA TYR A 125 -0.27 22.68 -1.25
C TYR A 125 0.67 23.30 -0.19
N GLU A 126 1.83 23.81 -0.61
CA GLU A 126 2.84 24.32 0.32
C GLU A 126 2.36 25.58 1.05
N ASN A 127 1.51 26.39 0.44
CA ASN A 127 0.97 27.60 1.07
C ASN A 127 -0.10 27.26 2.13
N GLU A 128 -0.93 26.24 1.86
CA GLU A 128 -1.97 25.76 2.76
C GLU A 128 -1.42 24.88 3.89
N VAL A 129 -0.27 24.24 3.63
CA VAL A 129 0.44 23.34 4.55
C VAL A 129 1.96 23.58 4.50
N PRO A 130 2.47 24.65 5.15
CA PRO A 130 3.89 25.05 5.07
C PRO A 130 4.91 23.96 5.45
N ASP A 131 4.54 23.02 6.32
CA ASP A 131 5.43 21.94 6.78
C ASP A 131 5.21 20.60 6.07
N LEU A 132 4.43 20.56 4.98
CA LEU A 132 4.11 19.29 4.30
C LEU A 132 5.34 18.60 3.70
N MET A 133 6.27 19.39 3.14
CA MET A 133 7.53 18.86 2.62
C MET A 133 8.41 18.28 3.73
N LYS A 134 8.45 18.94 4.90
CA LYS A 134 9.19 18.42 6.07
C LYS A 134 8.57 17.13 6.57
N LEU A 135 7.24 17.08 6.69
CA LEU A 135 6.49 15.88 7.04
C LEU A 135 6.78 14.72 6.08
N TYR A 136 6.82 14.99 4.77
CA TYR A 136 7.15 13.98 3.77
C TYR A 136 8.55 13.39 3.96
N HIS A 137 9.57 14.22 4.25
CA HIS A 137 10.92 13.71 4.48
C HIS A 137 11.09 13.02 5.85
N MET A 138 10.51 13.56 6.92
CA MET A 138 10.65 13.01 8.28
C MET A 138 9.94 11.66 8.45
N SER A 139 8.82 11.47 7.76
CA SER A 139 8.08 10.21 7.81
C SER A 139 8.84 9.01 7.23
N GLY A 140 9.81 9.24 6.34
CA GLY A 140 10.74 8.20 5.88
C GLY A 140 11.78 7.79 6.93
N LEU A 141 11.98 8.60 7.98
CA LEU A 141 12.96 8.37 9.05
C LEU A 141 12.35 7.73 10.31
N MET A 142 11.03 7.86 10.52
CA MET A 142 10.33 7.32 11.70
C MET A 142 9.97 5.82 11.61
N ALA A 143 10.39 5.14 10.54
CA ALA A 143 10.02 3.75 10.30
C ALA A 143 11.13 2.74 10.64
N VAL A 144 12.14 3.14 11.41
CA VAL A 144 13.13 2.23 12.01
C VAL A 144 12.77 2.03 13.48
N PRO A 145 12.05 0.96 13.87
CA PRO A 145 12.21 0.44 15.20
C PRO A 145 13.52 -0.34 15.27
N ASN A 146 14.31 -0.08 16.32
CA ASN A 146 15.35 -0.99 16.80
C ASN A 146 14.81 -2.41 17.02
#